data_AF-A0A161QEG1-F1
#
_entry.id   AF-A0A161QEG1-F1
#
_cell.length_a   1.000
_cell.length_b   1.000
_cell.length_c   1.000
_cell.angle_alpha   90.00
_cell.angle_beta   90.00
_cell.angle_gamma   90.00
#
_symmetry.space_group_name_H-M   'P 1'
#
loop_
_entity.id
_entity.type
_entity.pdbx_description
1 polymer ?
#
loop_
_entity_poly.entity_id
_entity_poly.type
_entity_poly.pdbx_seq_one_letter_code
_entity_poly.pdbx_strand_id
1 'polypeptide(L)'
;MKLVKIVLGLGFLLTVSFNANANITETVISEKTFRLPVDISTAQVRKTNAGYGELYLVKVLIPGLAAVTVLNHRNVGENAPCMATYETTSIEDVIQNNPATEHYDITVTQTKLAYPDWENTKCIVHLQEKVSAKIRGYNFVHSASTPLQERHIDDCK
;
A
#
# COMPACT_ATOMS: atom_id res chain seq x y z
N MET A 1 -50.89 49.31 -30.23
CA MET A 1 -49.96 49.74 -29.17
C MET A 1 -50.55 49.26 -27.84
N LYS A 2 -49.96 48.41 -27.01
CA LYS A 2 -48.55 48.15 -26.67
C LYS A 2 -48.35 46.65 -26.38
N LEU A 3 -47.20 46.11 -26.79
CA LEU A 3 -46.67 44.82 -26.32
C LEU A 3 -46.30 44.94 -24.84
N VAL A 4 -46.71 43.98 -24.01
CA VAL A 4 -46.09 43.73 -22.71
C VAL A 4 -45.54 42.30 -22.75
N LYS A 5 -44.22 42.21 -22.94
CA LYS A 5 -43.43 41.00 -22.75
C LYS A 5 -43.09 40.93 -21.25
N ILE A 6 -43.54 39.91 -20.53
CA ILE A 6 -42.97 39.57 -19.22
C ILE A 6 -42.38 38.18 -19.30
N VAL A 7 -41.07 38.25 -19.50
CA VAL A 7 -39.97 37.32 -19.28
C VAL A 7 -40.32 36.06 -18.48
N LEU A 8 -40.15 34.91 -19.15
CA LEU A 8 -39.93 33.59 -18.58
C LEU A 8 -38.72 33.66 -17.63
N GLY A 9 -38.95 33.59 -16.31
CA GLY A 9 -37.91 33.44 -15.31
C GLY A 9 -37.39 32.00 -15.31
N LEU A 10 -36.47 31.70 -16.23
CA LEU A 10 -35.76 30.43 -16.26
C LEU A 10 -34.71 30.45 -15.14
N GLY A 11 -35.05 29.80 -14.01
CA GLY A 11 -34.13 29.62 -12.88
C GLY A 11 -32.90 28.84 -13.31
N PHE A 12 -31.79 29.55 -13.48
CA PHE A 12 -30.49 28.96 -13.74
C PHE A 12 -29.92 28.44 -12.41
N LEU A 13 -30.25 27.20 -12.07
CA LEU A 13 -29.61 26.45 -11.00
C LEU A 13 -28.16 26.18 -11.42
N LEU A 14 -27.25 27.07 -11.02
CA LEU A 14 -25.81 26.82 -11.04
C LEU A 14 -25.49 25.69 -10.05
N THR A 15 -25.46 24.45 -10.54
CA THR A 15 -24.83 23.35 -9.84
C THR A 15 -23.33 23.57 -9.84
N VAL A 16 -22.82 24.22 -8.79
CA VAL A 16 -21.37 24.32 -8.56
C VAL A 16 -20.91 22.92 -8.13
N SER A 17 -20.32 22.17 -9.05
CA SER A 17 -19.68 20.90 -8.73
C SER A 17 -18.40 21.21 -7.95
N PHE A 18 -18.46 21.12 -6.62
CA PHE A 18 -17.27 21.11 -5.78
C PHE A 18 -16.54 19.78 -6.02
N ASN A 19 -15.50 19.80 -6.85
CA ASN A 19 -14.53 18.71 -6.91
C ASN A 19 -13.67 18.78 -5.64
N ALA A 20 -14.09 18.05 -4.60
CA ALA A 20 -13.23 17.78 -3.45
C ALA A 20 -12.12 16.79 -3.89
N ASN A 21 -11.10 17.31 -4.58
CA ASN A 21 -9.87 16.56 -4.80
C ASN A 21 -9.11 16.55 -3.47
N ALA A 22 -9.24 15.46 -2.71
CA ALA A 22 -8.37 15.21 -1.57
C ALA A 22 -6.93 15.06 -2.10
N ASN A 23 -6.14 16.13 -2.05
CA ASN A 23 -4.74 16.08 -2.43
C ASN A 23 -3.99 15.31 -1.36
N ILE A 24 -3.60 14.06 -1.66
CA ILE A 24 -2.73 13.26 -0.79
C ILE A 24 -1.31 13.75 -0.99
N THR A 25 -0.65 14.17 0.09
CA THR A 25 0.79 14.44 0.06
C THR A 25 1.52 13.18 0.49
N GLU A 26 2.41 12.68 -0.37
CA GLU A 26 3.27 11.55 -0.07
C GLU A 26 4.70 12.04 0.16
N THR A 27 5.34 11.60 1.25
CA THR A 27 6.74 11.95 1.54
C THR A 27 7.47 10.71 2.02
N VAL A 28 8.50 10.27 1.28
CA VAL A 28 9.40 9.23 1.76
C VAL A 28 10.21 9.78 2.93
N ILE A 29 10.08 9.17 4.11
CA ILE A 29 10.77 9.60 5.33
C ILE A 29 11.96 8.71 5.69
N SER A 30 11.97 7.47 5.19
CA SER A 30 13.10 6.56 5.34
C SER A 30 13.07 5.52 4.22
N GLU A 31 14.24 5.21 3.68
CA GLU A 31 14.44 4.07 2.78
C GLU A 31 15.71 3.35 3.20
N LYS A 32 15.60 2.05 3.46
CA LYS A 32 16.73 1.22 3.89
C LYS A 32 16.67 -0.14 3.21
N THR A 33 17.84 -0.62 2.80
CA THR A 33 17.98 -1.96 2.22
C THR A 33 18.67 -2.88 3.21
N PHE A 34 18.10 -4.06 3.43
CA PHE A 34 18.61 -5.08 4.33
C PHE A 34 18.87 -6.36 3.55
N ARG A 35 20.02 -6.97 3.77
CA ARG A 35 20.35 -8.28 3.20
C ARG A 35 19.84 -9.36 4.13
N LEU A 36 18.72 -10.01 3.78
CA LEU A 36 18.05 -10.99 4.64
C LEU A 36 18.05 -12.39 4.01
N PRO A 37 18.18 -13.45 4.83
CA PRO A 37 18.00 -14.82 4.35
C PRO A 37 16.52 -15.08 4.05
N VAL A 38 16.27 -15.67 2.89
CA VAL A 38 14.94 -16.05 2.40
C VAL A 38 14.99 -17.53 2.04
N ASP A 39 14.19 -18.33 2.72
CA ASP A 39 14.01 -19.75 2.40
C ASP A 39 13.00 -19.88 1.25
N ILE A 40 13.49 -20.36 0.11
CA ILE A 40 12.73 -20.57 -1.13
C ILE A 40 12.41 -22.06 -1.28
N SER A 41 11.81 -22.63 -0.24
CA SER A 41 11.25 -23.99 -0.25
C SER A 41 9.73 -23.95 -0.09
N THR A 42 9.07 -25.09 -0.29
CA THR A 42 7.61 -25.23 -0.06
C THR A 42 7.19 -24.97 1.39
N ALA A 43 8.14 -24.91 2.34
CA ALA A 43 7.84 -24.55 3.73
C ALA A 43 7.46 -23.06 3.87
N GLN A 44 8.11 -22.19 3.10
CA GLN A 44 8.01 -20.73 3.21
C GLN A 44 7.44 -20.07 1.94
N VAL A 45 7.41 -20.76 0.80
CA VAL A 45 6.75 -20.32 -0.44
C VAL A 45 5.38 -20.99 -0.55
N ARG A 46 4.31 -20.21 -0.65
CA ARG A 46 2.93 -20.73 -0.66
C ARG A 46 2.04 -19.95 -1.59
N LYS A 47 1.02 -20.62 -2.15
CA LYS A 47 -0.08 -19.98 -2.87
C LYS A 47 -1.28 -19.84 -1.95
N THR A 48 -1.67 -18.61 -1.65
CA THR A 48 -2.75 -18.33 -0.68
C THR A 48 -3.36 -16.96 -0.93
N ASN A 49 -4.65 -16.82 -0.63
CA ASN A 49 -5.39 -15.57 -0.69
C ASN A 49 -5.42 -14.80 0.64
N ALA A 50 -4.80 -15.32 1.70
CA ALA A 50 -4.88 -14.72 3.03
C ALA A 50 -4.40 -13.26 3.01
N GLY A 51 -5.28 -12.30 3.33
CA GLY A 51 -4.98 -10.86 3.29
C GLY A 51 -4.97 -10.21 1.89
N TYR A 52 -5.46 -10.92 0.86
CA TYR A 52 -5.59 -10.40 -0.52
C TYR A 52 -6.99 -10.63 -1.12
N GLY A 53 -8.01 -10.88 -0.28
CA GLY A 53 -9.38 -11.11 -0.72
C GLY A 53 -9.54 -12.45 -1.44
N GLU A 54 -10.06 -12.43 -2.68
CA GLU A 54 -10.29 -13.63 -3.49
C GLU A 54 -9.07 -14.04 -4.35
N LEU A 55 -8.03 -13.19 -4.40
CA LEU A 55 -6.86 -13.42 -5.24
C LEU A 55 -5.84 -14.32 -4.54
N TYR A 56 -5.59 -15.50 -5.12
CA TYR A 56 -4.52 -16.40 -4.69
C TYR A 56 -3.19 -15.97 -5.28
N LEU A 57 -2.31 -15.41 -4.44
CA LEU A 57 -0.98 -14.97 -4.82
C LEU A 57 0.08 -15.93 -4.33
N VAL A 58 1.21 -15.97 -5.05
CA VAL A 58 2.42 -16.62 -4.55
C VAL A 58 3.05 -15.70 -3.51
N LYS A 59 3.28 -16.24 -2.33
CA LYS A 59 3.86 -15.54 -1.18
C LYS A 59 5.14 -16.19 -0.75
N VAL A 60 6.03 -15.38 -0.19
CA VAL A 60 7.23 -15.82 0.51
C VAL A 60 7.18 -15.29 1.93
N LEU A 61 7.25 -16.20 2.89
CA LEU A 61 7.39 -15.90 4.32
C LEU A 61 8.86 -15.57 4.63
N ILE A 62 9.10 -14.42 5.26
CA ILE A 62 10.45 -13.92 5.57
C ILE A 62 10.48 -13.49 7.04
N PRO A 63 10.80 -14.42 7.97
CA PRO A 63 10.82 -14.11 9.41
C PRO A 63 11.71 -12.91 9.76
N GLY A 64 12.83 -12.73 9.06
CA GLY A 64 13.77 -11.62 9.27
C GLY A 64 13.16 -10.23 9.09
N LEU A 65 12.04 -10.09 8.36
CA LEU A 65 11.34 -8.82 8.23
C LEU A 65 10.91 -8.25 9.58
N ALA A 66 10.49 -9.09 10.53
CA ALA A 66 10.02 -8.64 11.85
C ALA A 66 11.08 -7.87 12.65
N ALA A 67 12.37 -8.03 12.33
CA ALA A 67 13.46 -7.32 12.99
C ALA A 67 13.81 -5.97 12.32
N VAL A 68 13.31 -5.72 11.11
CA VAL A 68 13.68 -4.54 10.30
C VAL A 68 12.49 -3.66 9.89
N THR A 69 11.26 -4.12 10.13
CA THR A 69 10.02 -3.39 9.87
C THR A 69 9.45 -2.80 11.15
N VAL A 70 8.80 -1.63 11.04
CA VAL A 70 8.05 -1.02 12.16
C VAL A 70 6.63 -1.57 12.19
N LEU A 71 6.02 -1.80 11.04
CA LEU A 71 4.66 -2.32 10.91
C LEU A 71 4.66 -3.85 10.81
N ASN A 72 3.55 -4.45 11.19
CA ASN A 72 3.37 -5.90 11.13
C ASN A 72 2.97 -6.33 9.71
N HIS A 73 3.90 -6.95 8.99
CA HIS A 73 3.69 -7.49 7.64
C HIS A 73 3.24 -8.96 7.62
N ARG A 74 2.67 -9.49 8.71
CA ARG A 74 2.08 -10.83 8.78
C ARG A 74 0.61 -10.79 8.36
N ASN A 75 0.27 -11.55 7.31
CA ASN A 75 -1.13 -11.74 6.91
C ASN A 75 -1.84 -12.70 7.89
N VAL A 76 -3.17 -12.58 7.99
CA VAL A 76 -4.00 -13.45 8.84
C VAL A 76 -3.73 -14.92 8.53
N GLY A 77 -3.45 -15.73 9.54
CA GLY A 77 -3.17 -17.17 9.40
C GLY A 77 -1.73 -17.52 9.03
N GLU A 78 -0.87 -16.54 8.72
CA GLU A 78 0.56 -16.77 8.53
C GLU A 78 1.31 -16.74 9.87
N ASN A 79 2.39 -17.50 9.99
CA ASN A 79 3.23 -17.53 11.19
C ASN A 79 4.44 -16.57 11.12
N ALA A 80 4.65 -15.90 10.00
CA ALA A 80 5.76 -14.96 9.77
C ALA A 80 5.30 -13.80 8.87
N PRO A 81 6.01 -12.65 8.88
CA PRO A 81 5.78 -11.61 7.89
C PRO A 81 6.05 -12.13 6.49
N CYS A 82 5.37 -11.58 5.48
CA CYS A 82 5.46 -12.09 4.12
C CYS A 82 5.39 -11.00 3.07
N MET A 83 5.81 -11.37 1.86
CA MET A 83 5.63 -10.59 0.64
C MET A 83 4.92 -11.44 -0.40
N ALA A 84 4.18 -10.80 -1.31
CA ALA A 84 3.49 -11.48 -2.41
C ALA A 84 3.99 -10.96 -3.76
N THR A 85 3.91 -11.80 -4.79
CA THR A 85 4.10 -11.39 -6.18
C THR A 85 2.80 -11.50 -6.97
N TYR A 86 2.63 -10.58 -7.93
CA TYR A 86 1.53 -10.58 -8.90
C TYR A 86 1.97 -11.11 -10.27
N GLU A 87 3.25 -11.48 -10.41
CA GLU A 87 3.86 -11.83 -11.69
C GLU A 87 3.76 -13.33 -12.02
N THR A 88 3.44 -14.17 -11.03
CA THR A 88 3.13 -15.60 -11.21
C THR A 88 2.10 -16.09 -10.19
N THR A 89 1.39 -17.16 -10.55
CA THR A 89 0.49 -17.91 -9.66
C THR A 89 0.98 -19.33 -9.35
N SER A 90 2.14 -19.73 -9.86
CA SER A 90 2.77 -21.04 -9.60
C SER A 90 3.90 -20.88 -8.59
N ILE A 91 3.92 -21.74 -7.57
CA ILE A 91 5.02 -21.74 -6.60
C ILE A 91 6.30 -22.33 -7.21
N GLU A 92 6.14 -23.22 -8.19
CA GLU A 92 7.21 -23.89 -8.91
C GLU A 92 8.03 -22.91 -9.76
N ASP A 93 7.40 -21.87 -10.30
CA ASP A 93 8.08 -20.78 -11.02
C ASP A 93 9.10 -20.04 -10.14
N VAL A 94 8.83 -19.95 -8.84
CA VAL A 94 9.70 -19.32 -7.84
C VAL A 94 10.71 -20.33 -7.29
N ILE A 95 10.29 -21.56 -6.99
CA ILE A 95 11.16 -22.60 -6.44
C ILE A 95 12.14 -23.16 -7.49
N GLN A 96 11.79 -23.14 -8.78
CA GLN A 96 12.64 -23.52 -9.91
C GLN A 96 13.36 -24.88 -9.74
N ASN A 97 12.71 -25.83 -9.06
CA ASN A 97 13.27 -27.14 -8.68
C ASN A 97 14.61 -27.09 -7.93
N ASN A 98 14.93 -25.95 -7.31
CA ASN A 98 16.16 -25.72 -6.57
C ASN A 98 15.84 -25.08 -5.22
N PRO A 99 15.24 -25.79 -4.26
CA PRO A 99 14.91 -25.21 -2.96
C PRO A 99 16.20 -24.86 -2.19
N ALA A 100 16.31 -23.60 -1.75
CA ALA A 100 17.48 -23.11 -1.04
C ALA A 100 17.13 -21.92 -0.14
N THR A 101 17.96 -21.68 0.88
CA THR A 101 18.00 -20.40 1.57
C THR A 101 19.02 -19.49 0.91
N GLU A 102 18.57 -18.35 0.43
CA GLU A 102 19.38 -17.38 -0.32
C GLU A 102 19.24 -16.00 0.31
N HIS A 103 20.26 -15.16 0.15
CA HIS A 103 20.22 -13.80 0.69
C HIS A 103 19.74 -12.82 -0.38
N TYR A 104 18.72 -12.04 -0.03
CA TYR A 104 18.16 -11.01 -0.91
C TYR A 104 18.27 -9.63 -0.27
N ASP A 105 18.49 -8.64 -1.13
CA ASP A 105 18.42 -7.25 -0.75
C ASP A 105 16.93 -6.84 -0.73
N ILE A 106 16.41 -6.61 0.47
CA ILE A 106 15.03 -6.23 0.72
C ILE A 106 14.99 -4.75 1.10
N THR A 107 14.25 -3.97 0.34
CA THR A 107 14.07 -2.53 0.58
C THR A 107 12.83 -2.29 1.40
N VAL A 108 12.99 -1.61 2.53
CA VAL A 108 11.95 -1.13 3.42
C VAL A 108 11.83 0.38 3.24
N THR A 109 10.72 0.83 2.66
CA THR A 109 10.41 2.24 2.44
C THR A 109 9.29 2.66 3.39
N GLN A 110 9.53 3.71 4.16
CA GLN A 110 8.54 4.36 5.00
C GLN A 110 8.11 5.68 4.37
N THR A 111 6.81 5.83 4.20
CA THR A 111 6.18 6.99 3.56
C THR A 111 5.16 7.60 4.53
N LYS A 112 5.28 8.92 4.75
CA LYS A 112 4.24 9.74 5.36
C LYS A 112 3.18 10.02 4.29
N LEU A 113 1.95 9.57 4.51
CA LEU A 113 0.79 9.94 3.70
C LEU A 113 -0.04 10.95 4.49
N ALA A 114 -0.27 12.15 3.94
CA ALA A 114 -1.04 13.20 4.59
C ALA A 114 -2.30 13.51 3.77
N TYR A 115 -3.45 13.39 4.41
CA TYR A 115 -4.78 13.60 3.84
C TYR A 115 -5.40 14.85 4.50
N PRO A 116 -5.54 15.96 3.76
CA PRO A 116 -6.16 17.16 4.29
C PRO A 116 -7.67 16.98 4.42
N ASP A 117 -8.19 17.23 5.62
CA ASP A 117 -9.61 17.33 5.93
C ASP A 117 -9.95 18.81 6.18
N TRP A 118 -10.28 19.50 5.09
CA TRP A 118 -10.58 20.93 5.10
C TRP A 118 -11.88 21.26 5.86
N GLU A 119 -12.81 20.31 5.93
CA GLU A 119 -14.09 20.50 6.62
C GLU A 119 -13.88 20.53 8.13
N ASN A 120 -13.07 19.62 8.65
CA ASN A 120 -12.79 19.52 10.08
C ASN A 120 -11.51 20.25 10.51
N THR A 121 -10.85 20.97 9.61
CA THR A 121 -9.56 21.67 9.84
C THR A 121 -8.46 20.76 10.39
N LYS A 122 -8.42 19.52 9.88
CA LYS A 122 -7.52 18.46 10.34
C LYS A 122 -6.62 17.95 9.22
N CYS A 123 -5.48 17.41 9.62
CA CYS A 123 -4.62 16.62 8.76
C CYS A 123 -4.56 15.19 9.27
N ILE A 124 -5.11 14.26 8.49
CA ILE A 124 -5.04 12.82 8.80
C ILE A 124 -3.72 12.31 8.25
N VAL A 125 -2.87 11.76 9.11
CA VAL A 125 -1.54 11.29 8.71
C VAL A 125 -1.47 9.79 8.89
N HIS A 126 -0.97 9.09 7.88
CA HIS A 126 -0.65 7.68 7.95
C HIS A 126 0.86 7.46 7.80
N LEU A 127 1.39 6.51 8.56
CA LEU A 127 2.65 5.87 8.23
C LEU A 127 2.33 4.69 7.33
N GLN A 128 2.82 4.71 6.09
CA GLN A 128 2.85 3.55 5.21
C GLN A 128 4.25 2.96 5.23
N GLU A 129 4.35 1.65 5.40
CA GLU A 129 5.59 0.91 5.25
C GLU A 129 5.43 -0.10 4.11
N LYS A 130 6.34 -0.04 3.14
CA LYS A 130 6.39 -0.95 2.01
C LYS A 130 7.69 -1.75 2.08
N VAL A 131 7.56 -3.07 2.04
CA VAL A 131 8.68 -3.99 1.86
C VAL A 131 8.69 -4.50 0.42
N SER A 132 9.86 -4.54 -0.21
CA SER A 132 10.00 -5.00 -1.59
C SER A 132 11.35 -5.66 -1.86
N ALA A 133 11.35 -6.68 -2.72
CA ALA A 133 12.57 -7.35 -3.17
C ALA A 133 12.34 -8.03 -4.53
N LYS A 134 13.43 -8.31 -5.25
CA LYS A 134 13.42 -9.17 -6.44
C LYS A 134 13.95 -10.55 -6.08
N ILE A 135 13.05 -11.54 -6.01
CA ILE A 135 13.38 -12.93 -5.62
C ILE A 135 13.27 -13.81 -6.87
N ARG A 136 14.40 -14.39 -7.29
CA ARG A 136 14.50 -15.25 -8.50
C ARG A 136 13.84 -14.70 -9.75
N GLY A 137 13.99 -13.39 -9.96
CA GLY A 137 13.45 -12.71 -11.13
C GLY A 137 12.08 -12.05 -10.92
N TYR A 138 11.37 -12.39 -9.84
CA TYR A 138 10.03 -11.88 -9.56
C TYR A 138 10.03 -10.76 -8.53
N ASN A 139 9.20 -9.74 -8.74
CA ASN A 139 8.99 -8.67 -7.78
C ASN A 139 8.02 -9.11 -6.69
N PHE A 140 8.51 -9.11 -5.46
CA PHE A 140 7.73 -9.36 -4.26
C PHE A 140 7.54 -8.06 -3.49
N VAL A 141 6.30 -7.79 -3.08
CA VAL A 141 5.94 -6.59 -2.34
C VAL A 141 4.92 -6.89 -1.24
N HIS A 142 4.92 -6.07 -0.21
CA HIS A 142 3.81 -5.96 0.73
C HIS A 142 3.81 -4.56 1.35
N SER A 143 2.65 -3.93 1.46
CA SER A 143 2.50 -2.64 2.12
C SER A 143 1.58 -2.77 3.32
N ALA A 144 1.97 -2.16 4.45
CA ALA A 144 1.15 -1.99 5.62
C ALA A 144 0.99 -0.50 5.89
N SER A 145 -0.11 -0.10 6.52
CA SER A 145 -0.34 1.28 6.91
C SER A 145 -1.02 1.35 8.27
N THR A 146 -0.63 2.34 9.07
CA THR A 146 -1.31 2.68 10.32
C THR A 146 -1.57 4.19 10.37
N PRO A 147 -2.72 4.63 10.90
CA PRO A 147 -2.90 6.04 11.22
C PRO A 147 -1.89 6.46 12.29
N LEU A 148 -1.43 7.70 12.19
CA LEU A 148 -0.73 8.45 13.23
C LEU A 148 -1.70 9.44 13.88
N GLN A 149 -1.22 10.17 14.88
CA GLN A 149 -2.02 11.23 15.50
C GLN A 149 -2.39 12.30 14.45
N GLU A 150 -3.67 12.68 14.44
CA GLU A 150 -4.18 13.80 13.67
C GLU A 150 -3.43 15.09 14.02
N ARG A 151 -3.28 15.97 13.04
CA ARG A 151 -2.61 17.26 13.19
C ARG A 151 -3.51 18.39 12.72
N HIS A 152 -3.05 19.62 12.92
CA HIS A 152 -3.71 20.78 12.33
C HIS A 152 -3.59 20.74 10.80
N ILE A 153 -4.57 21.28 10.08
CA ILE A 153 -4.60 21.28 8.60
C ILE A 153 -3.34 21.91 7.97
N ASP A 154 -2.70 22.87 8.62
CA ASP A 154 -1.49 23.52 8.11
C ASP A 154 -0.28 22.58 8.01
N ASP A 155 -0.29 21.47 8.76
CA ASP A 155 0.80 20.48 8.81
C ASP A 155 0.71 19.43 7.68
N CYS A 156 -0.29 19.53 6.79
CA CYS A 156 -0.53 18.56 5.70
C CYS A 156 0.38 18.73 4.46
N LYS A 157 1.43 19.54 4.60
CA LYS A 157 2.40 19.86 3.56
C LYS A 157 3.68 19.03 3.68
#